data_AF-A0A831YQZ8-F1
#
_entry.id   AF-A0A831YQZ8-F1
#
_cell.length_a   1.000
_cell.length_b   1.000
_cell.length_c   1.000
_cell.angle_alpha   90.00
_cell.angle_beta   90.00
_cell.angle_gamma   90.00
#
_symmetry.space_group_name_H-M   'P 1'
#
loop_
_entity.id
_entity.type
_entity.pdbx_description
1 polymer ?
#
loop_
_entity_poly.entity_id
_entity_poly.type
_entity_poly.pdbx_seq_one_letter_code
_entity_poly.pdbx_strand_id
1 'polypeptide(L)'
;MTWSWSQSRGELSLAGRVVARGYSGSGKTLAEGRNNPDMQAVQARGPIPRGRWTIGRAYEHAKLGPVCMNLAPVDHDALGRSLFRIHGNNRADDASYGCIILDRPTRTMIAMSADKTLEVTR
;
A
#
# COMPACT_ATOMS: atom_id res chain seq x y z
N MET A 1 -12.27 -11.91 -5.46
CA MET A 1 -12.29 -11.86 -3.99
C MET A 1 -11.55 -10.60 -3.60
N THR A 2 -12.25 -9.65 -3.00
CA THR A 2 -11.74 -8.29 -2.83
C THR A 2 -10.57 -8.24 -1.85
N TRP A 3 -9.47 -7.61 -2.25
CA TRP A 3 -8.39 -7.22 -1.34
C TRP A 3 -8.81 -6.00 -0.55
N SER A 4 -8.44 -5.94 0.73
CA SER A 4 -8.65 -4.74 1.55
C SER A 4 -7.40 -4.39 2.34
N TRP A 5 -7.08 -3.11 2.43
CA TRP A 5 -5.98 -2.57 3.22
C TRP A 5 -6.51 -1.62 4.28
N SER A 6 -6.30 -1.93 5.56
CA SER A 6 -6.56 -0.99 6.66
C SER A 6 -5.30 -0.17 6.90
N GLN A 7 -5.36 1.13 6.59
CA GLN A 7 -4.19 1.99 6.73
C GLN A 7 -3.80 2.21 8.20
N SER A 8 -4.73 2.24 9.14
CA SER A 8 -4.46 2.41 10.59
C SER A 8 -3.80 1.20 11.20
N ARG A 9 -4.19 0.00 10.76
CA ARG A 9 -3.68 -1.26 11.33
C ARG A 9 -2.49 -1.82 10.58
N GLY A 10 -2.23 -1.33 9.37
CA GLY A 10 -1.24 -1.92 8.47
C GLY A 10 -1.59 -3.37 8.13
N GLU A 11 -2.87 -3.66 7.94
CA GLU A 11 -3.38 -5.03 7.70
C GLU A 11 -3.87 -5.17 6.26
N LEU A 12 -3.42 -6.24 5.60
CA LEU A 12 -3.99 -6.70 4.33
C LEU A 12 -4.94 -7.87 4.60
N SER A 13 -6.14 -7.79 4.03
CA SER A 13 -7.14 -8.84 4.10
C SER A 13 -7.55 -9.33 2.71
N LEU A 14 -7.90 -10.61 2.62
CA LEU A 14 -8.54 -11.21 1.46
C LEU A 14 -9.89 -11.78 1.89
N ALA A 15 -10.98 -11.32 1.26
CA ALA A 15 -12.35 -11.72 1.63
C ALA A 15 -12.62 -11.59 3.16
N GLY A 16 -12.14 -10.50 3.77
CA GLY A 16 -12.33 -10.19 5.18
C GLY A 16 -11.38 -10.89 6.16
N ARG A 17 -10.53 -11.83 5.72
CA ARG A 17 -9.54 -12.49 6.58
C ARG A 17 -8.19 -11.80 6.45
N VAL A 18 -7.59 -11.40 7.56
CA VAL A 18 -6.23 -10.83 7.58
C VAL A 18 -5.23 -11.89 7.13
N VAL A 19 -4.43 -11.58 6.12
CA VAL A 19 -3.43 -12.47 5.53
C VAL A 19 -2.00 -11.95 5.66
N ALA A 20 -1.83 -10.64 5.87
CA ALA A 20 -0.52 -10.05 6.09
C ALA A 20 -0.59 -8.76 6.91
N ARG A 21 0.55 -8.38 7.48
CA ARG A 21 0.78 -7.08 8.11
C ARG A 21 1.92 -6.36 7.39
N GLY A 22 1.87 -5.03 7.40
CA GLY A 22 2.83 -4.15 6.77
C GLY A 22 2.64 -2.71 7.24
N TYR A 23 3.00 -1.75 6.40
CA TYR A 23 2.74 -0.34 6.70
C TYR A 23 2.60 0.53 5.45
N SER A 24 2.07 1.73 5.63
CA SER A 24 2.05 2.80 4.63
C SER A 24 2.30 4.15 5.29
N GLY A 25 3.00 5.05 4.62
CA GLY A 25 3.41 6.35 5.18
C GLY A 25 4.81 6.31 5.80
N SER A 26 5.37 7.50 6.03
CA SER A 26 6.78 7.69 6.37
C SER A 26 7.11 7.54 7.84
N GLY A 27 8.40 7.34 8.10
CA GLY A 27 8.94 7.18 9.45
C GLY A 27 8.54 5.86 10.07
N LYS A 28 8.62 5.80 11.40
CA LYS A 28 8.44 4.58 12.21
C LYS A 28 7.28 4.70 13.18
N THR A 29 6.71 5.89 13.32
CA THR A 29 5.66 6.20 14.27
C THR A 29 4.42 6.79 13.61
N LEU A 30 3.30 6.75 14.33
CA LEU A 30 2.04 7.38 13.91
C LEU A 30 2.21 8.88 13.64
N ALA A 31 2.96 9.60 14.50
CA ALA A 31 3.17 11.03 14.37
C ALA A 31 3.99 11.40 13.12
N GLU A 32 4.89 10.53 12.68
CA GLU A 32 5.69 10.73 11.47
C GLU A 32 4.92 10.44 10.18
N GLY A 33 3.79 9.74 10.26
CA GLY A 33 2.91 9.42 9.14
C GLY A 33 2.67 7.93 8.92
N ARG A 34 3.45 7.04 9.53
CA ARG A 34 3.29 5.59 9.39
C ARG A 34 1.94 5.16 9.95
N ASN A 35 1.13 4.57 9.08
CA ASN A 35 -0.21 4.07 9.38
C ASN A 35 -1.11 5.12 10.04
N ASN A 36 -0.92 6.41 9.72
CA ASN A 36 -1.71 7.50 10.27
C ASN A 36 -2.82 7.93 9.29
N PRO A 37 -4.07 7.50 9.48
CA PRO A 37 -5.17 7.80 8.57
C PRO A 37 -5.47 9.28 8.42
N ASP A 38 -5.14 10.07 9.43
CA ASP A 38 -5.46 11.50 9.49
C ASP A 38 -4.41 12.31 8.71
N MET A 39 -3.28 11.70 8.36
CA MET A 39 -2.24 12.29 7.52
C MET A 39 -2.34 11.90 6.05
N GLN A 40 -3.36 11.16 5.61
CA GLN A 40 -3.47 10.66 4.22
C GLN A 40 -3.43 11.76 3.13
N ALA A 41 -3.73 13.01 3.47
CA ALA A 41 -3.60 14.16 2.55
C ALA A 41 -2.18 14.73 2.49
N VAL A 42 -1.31 14.41 3.46
CA VAL A 42 0.03 14.98 3.57
C VAL A 42 0.97 14.31 2.58
N GLN A 43 1.34 15.05 1.54
CA GLN A 43 2.22 14.59 0.48
C GLN A 43 3.56 14.09 1.03
N ALA A 44 4.05 12.99 0.46
CA ALA A 44 5.30 12.34 0.82
C ALA A 44 5.44 12.02 2.33
N ARG A 45 4.32 11.86 3.05
CA ARG A 45 4.36 11.58 4.50
C ARG A 45 3.26 10.62 4.93
N GLY A 46 2.02 10.95 4.60
CA GLY A 46 0.88 10.12 4.98
C GLY A 46 0.80 8.79 4.23
N PRO A 47 0.02 7.84 4.75
CA PRO A 47 -0.29 6.60 4.05
C PRO A 47 -1.05 6.87 2.74
N ILE A 48 -1.21 5.82 1.94
CA ILE A 48 -2.09 5.84 0.75
C ILE A 48 -3.50 6.33 1.12
N PRO A 49 -4.11 7.23 0.32
CA PRO A 49 -5.49 7.66 0.54
C PRO A 49 -6.49 6.51 0.51
N ARG A 50 -7.54 6.65 1.33
CA ARG A 50 -8.72 5.76 1.31
C ARG A 50 -9.42 5.80 -0.04
N GLY A 51 -10.13 4.73 -0.33
CA GLY A 51 -10.88 4.56 -1.57
C GLY A 51 -10.47 3.30 -2.31
N ARG A 52 -11.00 3.16 -3.51
CA ARG A 52 -10.81 1.98 -4.35
C ARG A 52 -9.64 2.20 -5.29
N TRP A 53 -8.82 1.17 -5.43
CA TRP A 53 -7.62 1.18 -6.27
C TRP A 53 -7.57 -0.04 -7.19
N THR A 54 -7.01 0.13 -8.38
CA THR A 54 -6.61 -0.97 -9.25
C THR A 54 -5.15 -1.33 -9.00
N ILE A 55 -4.88 -2.62 -8.82
CA ILE A 55 -3.55 -3.20 -8.68
C ILE A 55 -3.02 -3.56 -10.06
N GLY A 56 -1.96 -2.87 -10.50
CA GLY A 56 -1.27 -3.17 -11.74
C GLY A 56 -0.49 -4.50 -11.69
N ARG A 57 0.01 -4.94 -12.84
CA ARG A 57 0.88 -6.13 -12.94
C ARG A 57 2.13 -5.98 -12.08
N ALA A 58 2.63 -7.11 -11.58
CA ALA A 58 3.93 -7.14 -10.91
C ALA A 58 5.08 -6.91 -11.92
N TYR A 59 6.10 -6.18 -11.49
CA TYR A 59 7.31 -5.92 -12.27
C TYR A 59 8.55 -5.76 -11.37
N GLU A 60 9.73 -5.84 -11.98
CA GLU A 60 11.01 -5.52 -11.35
C GLU A 60 11.25 -4.01 -11.40
N HIS A 61 11.42 -3.35 -10.24
CA HIS A 61 11.73 -1.93 -10.18
C HIS A 61 13.18 -1.70 -9.78
N ALA A 62 13.95 -0.95 -10.57
CA ALA A 62 15.40 -0.76 -10.40
C ALA A 62 15.85 -0.38 -8.98
N LYS A 63 15.02 0.37 -8.23
CA LYS A 63 15.30 0.77 -6.83
C LYS A 63 14.48 0.05 -5.76
N LEU A 64 13.30 -0.46 -6.11
CA LEU A 64 12.35 -1.02 -5.12
C LEU A 64 12.39 -2.56 -5.13
N GLY A 65 13.11 -3.13 -6.08
CA GLY A 65 13.32 -4.55 -6.24
C GLY A 65 12.12 -5.29 -6.88
N PRO A 66 12.04 -6.61 -6.64
CA PRO A 66 11.10 -7.48 -7.33
C PRO A 66 9.68 -7.35 -6.79
N VAL A 67 8.73 -7.71 -7.66
CA VAL A 67 7.30 -7.80 -7.34
C VAL A 67 6.77 -6.47 -6.82
N CYS A 68 7.08 -5.40 -7.55
CA CYS A 68 6.47 -4.10 -7.37
C CYS A 68 5.18 -4.03 -8.19
N MET A 69 4.12 -3.41 -7.67
CA MET A 69 2.84 -3.24 -8.36
C MET A 69 2.39 -1.80 -8.23
N ASN A 70 2.04 -1.14 -9.34
CA ASN A 70 1.49 0.22 -9.30
C ASN A 70 0.04 0.19 -8.82
N LEU A 71 -0.38 1.24 -8.11
CA LEU A 71 -1.77 1.44 -7.69
C LEU A 71 -2.34 2.66 -8.41
N ALA A 72 -3.46 2.47 -9.12
CA ALA A 72 -4.20 3.55 -9.77
C ALA A 72 -5.52 3.78 -9.02
N PRO A 73 -5.88 5.02 -8.67
CA PRO A 73 -7.13 5.30 -7.97
C PRO A 73 -8.31 5.05 -8.91
N VAL A 74 -9.46 4.65 -8.33
CA VAL A 74 -10.70 4.40 -9.04
C VAL A 74 -11.78 5.31 -8.46
N ASP A 75 -12.30 6.22 -9.27
CA ASP A 75 -13.34 7.20 -8.90
C ASP A 75 -12.91 8.20 -7.80
N HIS A 76 -11.61 8.44 -7.64
CA HIS A 76 -11.07 9.52 -6.81
C HIS A 76 -9.72 10.00 -7.35
N ASP A 77 -9.24 11.16 -6.87
CA ASP A 77 -8.03 11.84 -7.36
C ASP A 77 -6.78 11.57 -6.49
N ALA A 78 -6.89 10.60 -5.57
CA ALA A 78 -5.90 10.33 -4.53
C ALA A 78 -5.45 11.59 -3.75
N LEU A 79 -6.35 12.55 -3.53
CA LEU A 79 -6.06 13.82 -2.86
C LEU A 79 -4.93 14.61 -3.56
N GLY A 80 -4.89 14.55 -4.89
CA GLY A 80 -3.85 15.17 -5.71
C GLY A 80 -2.47 14.49 -5.63
N ARG A 81 -2.36 13.32 -4.97
CA ARG A 81 -1.10 12.57 -4.82
C ARG A 81 -0.98 11.50 -5.91
N SER A 82 0.24 11.04 -6.17
CA SER A 82 0.51 10.05 -7.22
C SER A 82 1.65 9.11 -6.84
N LEU A 83 2.00 8.20 -7.76
CA LEU A 83 3.10 7.23 -7.64
C LEU A 83 2.95 6.22 -6.50
N PHE A 84 1.71 5.83 -6.18
CA PHE A 84 1.43 4.79 -5.20
C PHE A 84 1.75 3.40 -5.75
N ARG A 85 2.33 2.56 -4.89
CA ARG A 85 2.74 1.20 -5.23
C ARG A 85 2.56 0.27 -4.03
N ILE A 86 2.53 -1.02 -4.31
CA ILE A 86 2.85 -2.08 -3.35
C ILE A 86 4.29 -2.52 -3.63
N HIS A 87 5.18 -2.45 -2.63
CA HIS A 87 6.58 -2.89 -2.78
C HIS A 87 7.20 -3.40 -1.48
N GLY A 88 8.45 -3.86 -1.55
CA GLY A 88 9.19 -4.37 -0.41
C GLY A 88 9.76 -3.28 0.48
N ASN A 89 10.06 -3.68 1.72
CA ASN A 89 10.73 -2.80 2.69
C ASN A 89 12.22 -2.62 2.36
N ASN A 90 12.84 -1.61 2.96
CA ASN A 90 14.28 -1.39 2.94
C ASN A 90 14.90 -1.82 4.29
N ARG A 91 16.24 -1.74 4.40
CA ARG A 91 16.97 -2.09 5.64
C ARG A 91 16.70 -1.12 6.79
N ALA A 92 16.37 0.13 6.50
CA ALA A 92 16.14 1.17 7.49
C ALA A 92 14.74 1.12 8.11
N ASP A 93 13.83 0.32 7.53
CA ASP A 93 12.41 0.24 7.88
C ASP A 93 11.71 1.59 7.78
N ASP A 94 11.87 2.28 6.65
CA ASP A 94 11.28 3.59 6.36
C ASP A 94 11.01 3.81 4.86
N ALA A 95 10.82 2.72 4.12
CA ALA A 95 10.75 2.71 2.66
C ALA A 95 9.55 3.44 2.05
N SER A 96 8.54 3.81 2.84
CA SER A 96 7.28 4.38 2.35
C SER A 96 7.20 5.88 2.55
N TYR A 97 6.67 6.56 1.53
CA TYR A 97 6.16 7.94 1.60
C TYR A 97 4.66 7.99 1.23
N GLY A 98 3.98 6.84 1.38
CA GLY A 98 2.58 6.61 1.01
C GLY A 98 2.33 5.28 0.31
N CYS A 99 3.36 4.58 -0.19
CA CYS A 99 3.23 3.22 -0.72
C CYS A 99 2.81 2.22 0.35
N ILE A 100 2.25 1.09 -0.05
CA ILE A 100 2.02 -0.06 0.83
C ILE A 100 3.28 -0.93 0.83
N ILE A 101 3.80 -1.21 2.02
CA ILE A 101 4.99 -2.03 2.23
C ILE A 101 4.56 -3.38 2.77
N LEU A 102 4.89 -4.44 2.03
CA LEU A 102 4.57 -5.83 2.36
C LEU A 102 5.78 -6.72 2.09
N ASP A 103 5.82 -7.90 2.69
CA ASP A 103 6.85 -8.90 2.40
C ASP A 103 6.71 -9.50 0.98
N ARG A 104 7.76 -10.17 0.50
CA ARG A 104 7.77 -10.71 -0.87
C ARG A 104 6.70 -11.80 -1.08
N PRO A 105 6.50 -12.78 -0.18
CA PRO A 105 5.45 -13.79 -0.33
C PRO A 105 4.05 -13.17 -0.50
N THR A 106 3.71 -12.17 0.32
CA THR A 106 2.40 -11.48 0.21
C THR A 106 2.27 -10.76 -1.12
N ARG A 107 3.30 -10.05 -1.58
CA ARG A 107 3.26 -9.38 -2.88
C ARG A 107 3.10 -10.36 -4.04
N THR A 108 3.76 -11.52 -3.98
CA THR A 108 3.60 -12.59 -4.97
C THR A 108 2.17 -13.13 -4.97
N MET A 109 1.57 -13.33 -3.79
CA MET A 109 0.17 -13.77 -3.68
C MET A 109 -0.80 -12.79 -4.36
N ILE A 110 -0.63 -11.48 -4.13
CA ILE A 110 -1.42 -10.45 -4.81
C ILE A 110 -1.19 -10.49 -6.33
N ALA A 111 0.08 -10.63 -6.76
CA ALA A 111 0.44 -10.68 -8.17
C ALA A 111 -0.25 -11.85 -8.90
N MET A 112 -0.36 -13.01 -8.26
CA MET A 112 -0.99 -14.22 -8.81
C MET A 112 -2.52 -14.22 -8.72
N SER A 113 -3.11 -13.34 -7.90
CA SER A 113 -4.57 -13.25 -7.79
C SER A 113 -5.22 -12.77 -9.08
N ALA A 114 -6.34 -13.36 -9.48
CA ALA A 114 -7.17 -12.83 -10.56
C ALA A 114 -7.84 -11.49 -10.17
N ASP A 115 -8.06 -11.25 -8.87
CA ASP A 115 -8.62 -9.99 -8.39
C ASP A 115 -7.55 -8.91 -8.30
N LYS A 116 -7.77 -7.82 -9.04
CA LYS A 116 -6.90 -6.65 -9.14
C LYS A 116 -7.51 -5.41 -8.51
N THR A 117 -8.48 -5.57 -7.63
CA THR A 117 -9.10 -4.46 -6.89
C THR A 117 -8.62 -4.46 -5.45
N LEU A 118 -8.26 -3.28 -4.94
CA LEU A 118 -7.92 -3.03 -3.55
C LEU A 118 -8.86 -1.98 -2.96
N GLU A 119 -9.52 -2.31 -1.87
CA GLU A 119 -10.27 -1.34 -1.07
C GLU A 119 -9.40 -0.84 0.09
N VAL A 120 -9.12 0.47 0.13
CA VAL A 120 -8.36 1.08 1.23
C VAL A 120 -9.33 1.70 2.23
N THR A 121 -9.33 1.15 3.44
CA THR A 121 -10.15 1.61 4.56
C THR A 121 -9.30 2.29 5.63
N ARG A 122 -9.96 2.83 6.65
CA ARG A 122 -9.27 3.49 7.77
C ARG A 122 -8.31 2.55 8.48
#